data_AF-A0A0Q8P0T5-F1
#
_entry.id   AF-A0A0Q8P0T5-F1
#
_cell.length_a   1.000
_cell.length_b   1.000
_cell.length_c   1.000
_cell.angle_alpha   90.00
_cell.angle_beta   90.00
_cell.angle_gamma   90.00
#
_symmetry.space_group_name_H-M   'P 1'
#
loop_
_entity.id
_entity.type
_entity.pdbx_description
1 polymer ?
#
loop_
_entity_poly.entity_id
_entity_poly.type
_entity_poly.pdbx_seq_one_letter_code
_entity_poly.pdbx_strand_id
1 'polypeptide(L)'
;MISNDPAPTDRQFLFVLGSARSDGNTEQLARLAAERLPASVGQRWLRLTDLPLEPFDDIRHTGDGTYPELTGNSRELFEATVGATDLVIVSPLYWYTLSTSVKLYLDHWSGWFRAPGTDFRARMKDRTLWGVTSHSGNPSDADPLIGTLRLTGDYMGMHWGGVLLGTGGRPGDVQRDELALAEAETFFTGTGFTGTSLTGAS
;
A
#
# COMPACT_ATOMS: atom_id res chain seq x y z
N MET A 1 -36.68 16.35 6.78
CA MET A 1 -35.25 16.45 6.45
C MET A 1 -34.87 15.11 5.86
N ILE A 2 -34.63 15.04 4.55
CA ILE A 2 -34.17 13.81 3.90
C ILE A 2 -32.65 13.81 4.12
N SER A 3 -32.13 12.91 4.94
CA SER A 3 -30.68 12.73 5.09
C SER A 3 -30.10 12.38 3.72
N ASN A 4 -29.22 13.23 3.23
CA ASN A 4 -28.52 13.07 1.97
C ASN A 4 -27.17 12.38 2.21
N ASP A 5 -27.16 11.35 3.05
CA ASP A 5 -25.95 10.56 3.26
C ASP A 5 -25.73 9.68 2.03
N PRO A 6 -24.57 9.77 1.36
CA PRO A 6 -24.26 8.89 0.25
C PRO A 6 -24.30 7.44 0.74
N ALA A 7 -24.82 6.53 -0.09
CA ALA A 7 -24.81 5.10 0.20
C ALA A 7 -23.39 4.64 0.55
N PRO A 8 -23.22 3.71 1.50
CA PRO A 8 -21.91 3.21 1.86
C PRO A 8 -21.19 2.68 0.62
N THR A 9 -20.00 3.21 0.38
CA THR A 9 -19.12 2.76 -0.70
C THR A 9 -18.51 1.42 -0.30
N ASP A 10 -18.53 0.41 -1.18
CA ASP A 10 -17.86 -0.89 -0.98
C ASP A 10 -16.32 -0.80 -0.89
N ARG A 11 -15.75 0.42 -0.86
CA ARG A 11 -14.31 0.65 -0.73
C ARG A 11 -13.85 0.43 0.71
N GLN A 12 -12.78 -0.34 0.83
CA GLN A 12 -12.09 -0.66 2.07
C GLN A 12 -10.59 -0.43 1.88
N PHE A 13 -10.05 0.53 2.61
CA PHE A 13 -8.62 0.85 2.59
C PHE A 13 -7.88 0.06 3.65
N LEU A 14 -6.77 -0.57 3.27
CA LEU A 14 -5.77 -1.07 4.19
C LEU A 14 -4.50 -0.22 4.07
N PHE A 15 -4.13 0.45 5.16
CA PHE A 15 -2.86 1.14 5.32
C PHE A 15 -1.86 0.22 6.04
N VAL A 16 -0.82 -0.21 5.33
CA VAL A 16 0.26 -1.03 5.88
C VAL A 16 1.43 -0.12 6.25
N LEU A 17 1.65 0.07 7.55
CA LEU A 17 2.68 0.95 8.11
C LEU A 17 4.02 0.20 8.23
N GLY A 18 4.99 0.63 7.42
CA GLY A 18 6.36 0.10 7.36
C GLY A 18 7.39 0.79 8.25
N SER A 19 7.06 1.97 8.79
CA SER A 19 7.99 2.71 9.64
C SER A 19 8.27 1.97 10.96
N ALA A 20 9.55 1.86 11.33
CA ALA A 20 9.98 1.34 12.63
C ALA A 20 9.59 2.23 13.82
N ARG A 21 9.23 3.49 13.56
CA ARG A 21 8.74 4.45 14.57
C ARG A 21 7.29 4.82 14.28
N SER A 22 6.49 4.97 15.34
CA SER A 22 5.20 5.65 15.23
C SER A 22 5.40 7.12 14.88
N ASP A 23 4.38 7.72 14.28
CA ASP A 23 4.30 9.18 14.05
C ASP A 23 5.48 9.72 13.23
N GLY A 24 6.01 8.90 12.32
CA GLY A 24 6.97 9.35 11.30
C GLY A 24 6.30 10.23 10.24
N ASN A 25 7.11 10.99 9.49
CA ASN A 25 6.63 11.85 8.41
C ASN A 25 5.74 11.09 7.41
N THR A 26 6.16 9.90 6.98
CA THR A 26 5.37 9.07 6.06
C THR A 26 4.00 8.67 6.63
N GLU A 27 3.95 8.30 7.91
CA GLU A 27 2.69 7.92 8.56
C GLU A 27 1.77 9.13 8.73
N GLN A 28 2.31 10.27 9.15
CA GLN A 28 1.56 11.51 9.29
C GLN A 28 0.96 11.96 7.95
N LEU A 29 1.73 11.90 6.86
CA LEU A 29 1.24 12.22 5.52
C LEU A 29 0.14 11.27 5.07
N ALA A 30 0.29 9.97 5.32
CA ALA A 30 -0.75 8.99 5.01
C ALA A 30 -2.04 9.27 5.78
N ARG A 31 -1.95 9.65 7.06
CA ARG A 31 -3.11 10.01 7.90
C ARG A 31 -3.81 11.25 7.37
N LEU A 32 -3.05 12.30 7.03
CA LEU A 32 -3.59 13.54 6.46
C LEU A 32 -4.32 13.30 5.13
N ALA A 33 -3.80 12.42 4.27
CA ALA A 33 -4.49 12.02 3.04
C ALA A 33 -5.73 11.18 3.33
N ALA A 34 -5.67 10.26 4.30
CA ALA A 34 -6.79 9.40 4.65
C ALA A 34 -7.96 10.13 5.31
N GLU A 35 -7.71 11.28 5.98
CA GLU A 35 -8.76 12.18 6.50
C GLU A 35 -9.68 12.74 5.41
N ARG A 36 -9.26 12.68 4.15
CA ARG A 36 -10.01 13.17 2.99
C ARG A 36 -10.93 12.11 2.38
N LEU A 37 -10.80 10.86 2.81
CA LEU A 37 -11.73 9.81 2.43
C LEU A 37 -13.11 10.09 3.06
N PRO A 38 -14.22 9.83 2.33
CA PRO A 38 -15.56 9.91 2.90
C PRO A 38 -15.69 9.03 4.16
N ALA A 39 -16.46 9.48 5.15
CA ALA A 39 -16.69 8.73 6.39
C ALA A 39 -17.31 7.34 6.18
N SER A 40 -17.92 7.09 5.01
CA SER A 40 -18.46 5.80 4.61
C SER A 40 -17.42 4.79 4.14
N VAL A 41 -16.18 5.23 3.85
CA VAL A 41 -15.09 4.36 3.41
C VAL A 41 -14.42 3.75 4.63
N GLY A 42 -14.39 2.42 4.70
CA GLY A 42 -13.69 1.75 5.80
C GLY A 42 -12.18 1.89 5.67
N GLN A 43 -11.51 2.10 6.81
CA GLN A 43 -10.06 2.22 6.89
C GLN A 43 -9.53 1.27 7.97
N ARG A 44 -8.63 0.37 7.59
CA ARG A 44 -7.87 -0.47 8.50
C ARG A 44 -6.40 -0.06 8.45
N TRP A 45 -5.77 0.03 9.61
CA TRP A 45 -4.37 0.39 9.76
C TRP A 45 -3.64 -0.74 10.45
N LEU A 46 -2.64 -1.31 9.80
CA LEU A 46 -1.80 -2.37 10.36
C LEU A 46 -0.35 -1.93 10.37
N ARG A 47 0.32 -2.07 11.52
CA ARG A 47 1.74 -1.80 11.65
C ARG A 47 2.51 -3.11 11.62
N LEU A 48 3.48 -3.20 10.70
CA LEU A 48 4.25 -4.43 10.50
C LEU A 48 5.16 -4.78 11.69
N THR A 49 5.56 -3.81 12.50
CA THR A 49 6.33 -4.09 13.73
C THR A 49 5.49 -4.73 14.83
N ASP A 50 4.17 -4.55 14.80
CA ASP A 50 3.25 -5.12 15.78
C ASP A 50 2.75 -6.51 15.33
N LEU A 51 2.98 -6.84 14.05
CA LEU A 51 2.66 -8.11 13.41
C LEU A 51 3.94 -8.72 12.80
N PRO A 52 4.97 -9.05 13.62
CA PRO A 52 6.24 -9.55 13.10
C PRO A 52 6.03 -10.79 12.24
N LEU A 53 6.67 -10.78 11.07
CA LEU A 53 6.80 -11.92 10.20
C LEU A 53 8.17 -12.55 10.42
N GLU A 54 8.24 -13.88 10.34
CA GLU A 54 9.52 -14.59 10.26
C GLU A 54 10.29 -14.14 9.00
N PRO A 55 11.64 -14.23 9.00
CA PRO A 55 12.42 -14.08 7.78
C PRO A 55 11.83 -14.93 6.65
N PHE A 56 11.72 -14.36 5.46
CA PHE A 56 11.18 -15.09 4.32
C PHE A 56 12.15 -16.20 3.89
N ASP A 57 11.65 -17.44 3.87
CA ASP A 57 12.38 -18.61 3.38
C ASP A 57 11.77 -19.07 2.05
N ASP A 58 12.62 -19.14 1.01
CA ASP A 58 12.17 -19.49 -0.33
C ASP A 58 12.20 -21.00 -0.56
N ILE A 59 11.12 -21.66 -0.14
CA ILE A 59 10.97 -23.11 -0.26
C ILE A 59 10.28 -23.55 -1.56
N ARG A 60 10.17 -22.67 -2.58
CA ARG A 60 9.43 -22.97 -3.84
C ARG A 60 9.99 -24.17 -4.62
N HIS A 61 11.24 -24.54 -4.36
CA HIS A 61 11.93 -25.66 -4.99
C HIS A 61 12.25 -26.80 -4.01
N THR A 62 11.69 -26.75 -2.80
CA THR A 62 11.83 -27.78 -1.77
C THR A 62 10.56 -28.62 -1.72
N GLY A 63 10.68 -29.94 -1.72
CA GLY A 63 9.52 -30.84 -1.69
C GLY A 63 8.62 -30.65 -2.92
N ASP A 64 7.31 -30.49 -2.69
CA ASP A 64 6.33 -30.17 -3.73
C ASP A 64 6.21 -28.66 -4.02
N GLY A 65 7.00 -27.83 -3.33
CA GLY A 65 6.96 -26.38 -3.45
C GLY A 65 5.71 -25.73 -2.84
N THR A 66 4.94 -26.47 -2.03
CA THR A 66 3.78 -25.96 -1.27
C THR A 66 4.26 -25.25 -0.01
N TYR A 67 3.67 -24.08 0.27
CA TYR A 67 3.95 -23.35 1.51
C TYR A 67 3.02 -23.84 2.62
N PRO A 68 3.45 -23.80 3.90
CA PRO A 68 2.57 -24.11 5.03
C PRO A 68 1.30 -23.27 5.02
N GLU A 69 0.25 -23.79 5.67
CA GLU A 69 -0.95 -23.00 5.95
C GLU A 69 -0.56 -21.73 6.71
N LEU A 70 -1.11 -20.58 6.28
CA LEU A 70 -0.84 -19.31 6.96
C LEU A 70 -1.45 -19.34 8.36
N THR A 71 -0.68 -18.95 9.36
CA THR A 71 -1.12 -18.87 10.76
C THR A 71 -0.63 -17.56 11.38
N GLY A 72 -1.17 -17.21 12.56
CA GLY A 72 -0.76 -16.04 13.33
C GLY A 72 -0.74 -14.74 12.52
N ASN A 73 0.35 -13.98 12.65
CA ASN A 73 0.51 -12.68 12.00
C ASN A 73 0.44 -12.75 10.47
N SER A 74 0.97 -13.82 9.86
CA SER A 74 0.92 -13.99 8.40
C SER A 74 -0.52 -14.17 7.91
N ARG A 75 -1.35 -14.93 8.66
CA ARG A 75 -2.79 -15.08 8.37
C ARG A 75 -3.51 -13.74 8.53
N GLU A 76 -3.26 -13.00 9.60
CA GLU A 76 -3.91 -11.71 9.84
C GLU A 76 -3.60 -10.70 8.73
N LEU A 77 -2.31 -10.57 8.38
CA LEU A 77 -1.86 -9.70 7.30
C LEU A 77 -2.45 -10.13 5.95
N PHE A 78 -2.47 -11.43 5.66
CA PHE A 78 -3.09 -11.96 4.46
C PHE A 78 -4.57 -11.57 4.37
N GLU A 79 -5.38 -11.89 5.39
CA GLU A 79 -6.83 -11.62 5.37
C GLU A 79 -7.15 -10.13 5.28
N ALA A 80 -6.37 -9.29 5.95
CA ALA A 80 -6.49 -7.84 5.82
C ALA A 80 -6.20 -7.38 4.37
N THR A 81 -5.15 -7.92 3.76
CA THR A 81 -4.68 -7.54 2.42
C THR A 81 -5.71 -7.88 1.36
N VAL A 82 -6.21 -9.11 1.35
CA VAL A 82 -7.20 -9.59 0.38
C VAL A 82 -8.61 -9.05 0.62
N GLY A 83 -8.88 -8.55 1.83
CA GLY A 83 -10.14 -7.90 2.19
C GLY A 83 -10.21 -6.43 1.76
N ALA A 84 -9.09 -5.82 1.37
CA ALA A 84 -9.04 -4.43 0.94
C ALA A 84 -9.37 -4.28 -0.55
N THR A 85 -10.09 -3.20 -0.89
CA THR A 85 -10.19 -2.73 -2.28
C THR A 85 -8.99 -1.88 -2.66
N ASP A 86 -8.40 -1.20 -1.67
CA ASP A 86 -7.32 -0.25 -1.81
C ASP A 86 -6.22 -0.59 -0.79
N LEU A 87 -5.09 -1.08 -1.28
CA LEU A 87 -3.91 -1.37 -0.46
C LEU A 87 -2.95 -0.19 -0.53
N VAL A 88 -2.64 0.41 0.62
CA VAL A 88 -1.72 1.54 0.74
C VAL A 88 -0.46 1.10 1.46
N ILE A 89 0.67 1.10 0.75
CA ILE A 89 1.99 0.84 1.33
C ILE A 89 2.58 2.14 1.86
N VAL A 90 2.65 2.26 3.18
CA VAL A 90 3.14 3.46 3.87
C VAL A 90 4.57 3.19 4.34
N SER A 91 5.56 3.58 3.53
CA SER A 91 6.95 3.17 3.71
C SER A 91 7.89 4.37 3.61
N PRO A 92 8.69 4.69 4.63
CA PRO A 92 9.72 5.73 4.50
C PRO A 92 10.77 5.31 3.46
N LEU A 93 11.36 6.29 2.77
CA LEU A 93 12.43 6.04 1.82
C LEU A 93 13.73 5.72 2.57
N TYR A 94 14.13 4.46 2.60
CA TYR A 94 15.39 4.01 3.20
C TYR A 94 16.28 3.39 2.14
N TRP A 95 17.51 3.90 2.03
CA TRP A 95 18.48 3.43 1.03
C TRP A 95 17.86 3.33 -0.38
N TYR A 96 17.15 4.38 -0.79
CA TYR A 96 16.52 4.50 -2.11
C TYR A 96 15.43 3.46 -2.39
N THR A 97 14.90 2.79 -1.35
CA THR A 97 13.86 1.76 -1.48
C THR A 97 12.94 1.71 -0.26
N LEU A 98 12.04 0.72 -0.23
CA LEU A 98 11.10 0.44 0.84
C LEU A 98 11.82 0.07 2.14
N SER A 99 11.19 0.37 3.28
CA SER A 99 11.61 -0.18 4.58
C SER A 99 11.69 -1.71 4.58
N THR A 100 12.59 -2.26 5.40
CA THR A 100 12.82 -3.72 5.52
C THR A 100 11.56 -4.48 5.89
N SER A 101 10.72 -3.94 6.77
CA SER A 101 9.45 -4.56 7.18
C SER A 101 8.48 -4.70 6.01
N VAL A 102 8.33 -3.65 5.18
CA VAL A 102 7.49 -3.69 3.98
C VAL A 102 8.07 -4.66 2.96
N LYS A 103 9.38 -4.65 2.74
CA LYS A 103 10.02 -5.60 1.83
C LYS A 103 9.80 -7.05 2.28
N LEU A 104 9.90 -7.32 3.58
CA LEU A 104 9.62 -8.64 4.15
C LEU A 104 8.14 -9.03 3.96
N TYR A 105 7.21 -8.10 4.20
CA TYR A 105 5.78 -8.31 3.93
C TYR A 105 5.52 -8.67 2.46
N LEU A 106 6.16 -7.96 1.51
CA LEU A 106 6.07 -8.27 0.08
C LEU A 106 6.74 -9.60 -0.28
N ASP A 107 7.83 -9.98 0.40
CA ASP A 107 8.47 -11.28 0.18
C ASP A 107 7.53 -12.43 0.57
N HIS A 108 6.78 -12.30 1.67
CA HIS A 108 5.77 -13.27 2.11
C HIS A 108 4.63 -13.47 1.10
N TRP A 109 4.35 -12.50 0.21
CA TRP A 109 3.39 -12.70 -0.87
C TRP A 109 3.77 -13.88 -1.78
N SER A 110 5.07 -14.13 -1.94
CA SER A 110 5.58 -15.28 -2.69
C SER A 110 5.12 -16.61 -2.09
N GLY A 111 5.07 -16.68 -0.76
CA GLY A 111 4.52 -17.83 -0.04
C GLY A 111 3.01 -17.90 -0.11
N TRP A 112 2.33 -16.75 -0.04
CA TRP A 112 0.87 -16.69 -0.15
C TRP A 112 0.35 -17.17 -1.51
N PHE A 113 1.12 -17.08 -2.60
CA PHE A 113 0.71 -17.69 -3.88
C PHE A 113 0.57 -19.21 -3.84
N ARG A 114 1.23 -19.86 -2.87
CA ARG A 114 1.42 -21.32 -2.83
C ARG A 114 0.88 -21.95 -1.55
N ALA A 115 0.43 -21.14 -0.60
CA ALA A 115 -0.23 -21.64 0.59
C ALA A 115 -1.67 -22.10 0.24
N PRO A 116 -2.16 -23.21 0.82
CA PRO A 116 -3.49 -23.74 0.53
C PRO A 116 -4.63 -22.74 0.75
N GLY A 117 -5.60 -22.70 -0.17
CA GLY A 117 -6.85 -21.96 -0.02
C GLY A 117 -6.72 -20.43 -0.07
N THR A 118 -5.58 -19.90 -0.55
CA THR A 118 -5.33 -18.46 -0.57
C THR A 118 -5.87 -17.76 -1.82
N ASP A 119 -5.73 -18.36 -3.00
CA ASP A 119 -6.01 -17.77 -4.32
C ASP A 119 -5.49 -16.33 -4.44
N PHE A 120 -4.32 -16.07 -3.83
CA PHE A 120 -3.89 -14.71 -3.49
C PHE A 120 -3.86 -13.75 -4.68
N ARG A 121 -3.23 -14.16 -5.80
CA ARG A 121 -3.15 -13.33 -7.01
C ARG A 121 -4.53 -13.03 -7.59
N ALA A 122 -5.46 -13.99 -7.56
CA ALA A 122 -6.81 -13.78 -8.09
C ALA A 122 -7.62 -12.82 -7.22
N ARG A 123 -7.45 -12.88 -5.89
CA ARG A 123 -8.14 -11.98 -4.94
C ARG A 123 -7.62 -10.54 -4.96
N MET A 124 -6.35 -10.37 -5.32
CA MET A 124 -5.70 -9.07 -5.46
C MET A 124 -5.87 -8.44 -6.84
N LYS A 125 -6.23 -9.22 -7.86
CA LYS A 125 -6.51 -8.69 -9.18
C LYS A 125 -7.60 -7.62 -9.12
N ASP A 126 -7.44 -6.54 -9.89
CA ASP A 126 -8.36 -5.40 -9.99
C ASP A 126 -8.54 -4.62 -8.66
N ARG A 127 -7.71 -4.89 -7.64
CA ARG A 127 -7.54 -4.03 -6.46
C ARG A 127 -6.59 -2.88 -6.78
N THR A 128 -6.63 -1.80 -6.01
CA THR A 128 -5.73 -0.66 -6.22
C THR A 128 -4.53 -0.74 -5.27
N LEU A 129 -3.32 -0.54 -5.80
CA LEU A 129 -2.10 -0.38 -5.02
C LEU A 129 -1.70 1.10 -5.00
N TRP A 130 -1.53 1.64 -3.81
CA TRP A 130 -1.06 3.01 -3.55
C TRP A 130 0.24 2.97 -2.75
N GLY A 131 1.06 4.02 -2.86
CA GLY A 131 2.17 4.27 -1.95
C GLY A 131 2.04 5.60 -1.24
N VAL A 132 2.59 5.67 -0.03
CA VAL A 132 2.91 6.93 0.65
C VAL A 132 4.35 6.83 1.13
N THR A 133 5.19 7.79 0.77
CA THR A 133 6.59 7.82 1.16
C THR A 133 7.05 9.22 1.51
N SER A 134 8.09 9.32 2.34
CA SER A 134 8.75 10.59 2.58
C SER A 134 10.27 10.47 2.46
N HIS A 135 10.90 11.50 1.91
CA HIS A 135 12.34 11.59 1.73
C HIS A 135 12.92 12.84 2.44
N SER A 136 14.25 12.89 2.59
CA SER A 136 14.97 14.07 3.09
C SER A 136 16.00 14.61 2.10
N GLY A 137 16.04 14.04 0.89
CA GLY A 137 16.97 14.38 -0.20
C GLY A 137 16.25 14.90 -1.44
N ASN A 138 16.70 14.49 -2.63
CA ASN A 138 16.02 14.87 -3.88
C ASN A 138 14.75 14.04 -4.07
N PRO A 139 13.64 14.61 -4.57
CA PRO A 139 12.42 13.85 -4.83
C PRO A 139 12.63 12.64 -5.75
N SER A 140 13.50 12.75 -6.76
CA SER A 140 13.84 11.67 -7.70
C SER A 140 14.55 10.49 -7.04
N ASP A 141 15.09 10.66 -5.82
CA ASP A 141 15.69 9.55 -5.07
C ASP A 141 14.63 8.49 -4.68
N ALA A 142 13.34 8.84 -4.75
CA ALA A 142 12.21 7.93 -4.52
C ALA A 142 11.82 7.11 -5.76
N ASP A 143 12.33 7.43 -6.96
CA ASP A 143 11.96 6.76 -8.21
C ASP A 143 12.11 5.22 -8.16
N PRO A 144 13.17 4.63 -7.55
CA PRO A 144 13.28 3.17 -7.46
C PRO A 144 12.22 2.54 -6.54
N LEU A 145 11.82 3.24 -5.46
CA LEU A 145 10.71 2.81 -4.59
C LEU A 145 9.39 2.83 -5.37
N ILE A 146 9.11 3.92 -6.07
CA ILE A 146 7.90 4.09 -6.89
C ILE A 146 7.85 2.99 -7.96
N GLY A 147 8.96 2.74 -8.65
CA GLY A 147 9.10 1.67 -9.64
C GLY A 147 8.86 0.29 -9.05
N THR A 148 9.37 0.02 -7.84
CA THR A 148 9.15 -1.26 -7.14
C THR A 148 7.66 -1.51 -6.87
N LEU A 149 6.94 -0.51 -6.37
CA LEU A 149 5.51 -0.63 -6.09
C LEU A 149 4.69 -0.77 -7.39
N ARG A 150 5.01 0.03 -8.42
CA ARG A 150 4.34 -0.06 -9.72
C ARG A 150 4.51 -1.45 -10.35
N LEU A 151 5.73 -1.98 -10.41
CA LEU A 151 6.01 -3.32 -10.92
C LEU A 151 5.31 -4.41 -10.11
N THR A 152 5.20 -4.24 -8.79
CA THR A 152 4.45 -5.15 -7.92
C THR A 152 2.96 -5.16 -8.28
N GLY A 153 2.35 -3.98 -8.43
CA GLY A 153 0.96 -3.85 -8.84
C GLY A 153 0.70 -4.46 -10.23
N ASP A 154 1.54 -4.12 -11.22
CA ASP A 154 1.47 -4.65 -12.58
C ASP A 154 1.57 -6.20 -12.59
N TYR A 155 2.52 -6.74 -11.82
CA TYR A 155 2.68 -8.19 -11.68
C TYR A 155 1.46 -8.86 -11.05
N MET A 156 0.75 -8.18 -10.15
CA MET A 156 -0.45 -8.69 -9.48
C MET A 156 -1.74 -8.48 -10.29
N GLY A 157 -1.69 -7.70 -11.37
CA GLY A 157 -2.89 -7.28 -12.10
C GLY A 157 -3.74 -6.29 -11.29
N MET A 158 -3.10 -5.46 -10.46
CA MET A 158 -3.72 -4.41 -9.68
C MET A 158 -3.78 -3.10 -10.49
N HIS A 159 -4.69 -2.21 -10.13
CA HIS A 159 -4.67 -0.83 -10.59
C HIS A 159 -3.58 -0.05 -9.85
N TRP A 160 -2.82 0.76 -10.59
CA TRP A 160 -1.81 1.64 -10.00
C TRP A 160 -2.44 2.96 -9.57
N GLY A 161 -2.45 3.23 -8.25
CA GLY A 161 -2.98 4.46 -7.66
C GLY A 161 -1.97 5.61 -7.57
N GLY A 162 -0.67 5.34 -7.71
CA GLY A 162 0.38 6.34 -7.56
C GLY A 162 1.04 6.33 -6.19
N VAL A 163 1.97 7.26 -5.97
CA VAL A 163 2.67 7.47 -4.69
C VAL A 163 2.55 8.92 -4.26
N LEU A 164 2.04 9.13 -3.05
CA LEU A 164 2.07 10.43 -2.38
C LEU A 164 3.46 10.62 -1.76
N LEU A 165 4.18 11.64 -2.23
CA LEU A 165 5.56 11.91 -1.84
C LEU A 165 5.62 13.16 -0.97
N GLY A 166 6.21 13.05 0.22
CA GLY A 166 6.48 14.20 1.09
C GLY A 166 7.95 14.38 1.45
N THR A 167 8.30 15.60 1.82
CA THR A 167 9.62 15.98 2.30
C THR A 167 9.63 16.05 3.82
N GLY A 168 10.62 15.43 4.47
CA GLY A 168 10.83 15.63 5.90
C GLY A 168 11.99 14.84 6.49
N GLY A 169 12.97 15.56 7.06
CA GLY A 169 14.13 14.97 7.73
C GLY A 169 13.91 14.74 9.24
N ARG A 170 13.31 15.71 9.94
CA ARG A 170 12.96 15.61 11.36
C ARG A 170 11.50 15.15 11.53
N PRO A 171 11.16 14.54 12.68
CA PRO A 171 9.77 14.19 12.97
C PRO A 171 8.84 15.41 12.86
N GLY A 172 7.77 15.28 12.07
CA GLY A 172 6.75 16.32 11.88
C GLY A 172 7.04 17.32 10.76
N ASP A 173 8.18 17.25 10.08
CA ASP A 173 8.53 18.20 9.01
C ASP A 173 7.54 18.16 7.84
N VAL A 174 6.92 17.01 7.57
CA VAL A 174 5.95 16.86 6.47
C VAL A 174 4.72 17.73 6.63
N GLN A 175 4.40 18.16 7.86
CA GLN A 175 3.28 19.09 8.13
C GLN A 175 3.55 20.51 7.59
N ARG A 176 4.77 20.77 7.09
CA ARG A 176 5.16 22.04 6.47
C ARG A 176 5.42 21.90 4.97
N ASP A 177 5.27 20.70 4.41
CA ASP A 177 5.41 20.48 2.98
C ASP A 177 4.09 20.82 2.28
N GLU A 178 3.92 22.09 1.94
CA GLU A 178 2.68 22.61 1.34
C GLU A 178 2.28 21.87 0.05
N LEU A 179 3.25 21.41 -0.75
CA LEU A 179 2.98 20.67 -1.97
C LEU A 179 2.43 19.27 -1.66
N ALA A 180 3.09 18.53 -0.76
CA ALA A 180 2.62 17.22 -0.36
C ALA A 180 1.26 17.29 0.35
N LEU A 181 1.02 18.34 1.15
CA LEU A 181 -0.26 18.56 1.81
C LEU A 181 -1.38 18.86 0.81
N ALA A 182 -1.11 19.67 -0.22
CA ALA A 182 -2.08 19.95 -1.28
C ALA A 182 -2.41 18.69 -2.10
N GLU A 183 -1.41 17.86 -2.41
CA GLU A 183 -1.63 16.59 -3.12
C GLU A 183 -2.43 15.60 -2.26
N ALA A 184 -2.14 15.53 -0.96
CA ALA A 184 -2.85 14.69 0.00
C ALA A 184 -4.36 14.97 0.04
N GLU A 185 -4.81 16.21 -0.26
CA GLU A 185 -6.22 16.57 -0.28
C GLU A 185 -7.06 15.74 -1.25
N THR A 186 -6.45 15.30 -2.35
CA THR A 186 -7.17 14.63 -3.44
C THR A 186 -6.64 13.24 -3.76
N PHE A 187 -5.50 12.85 -3.18
CA PHE A 187 -4.74 11.65 -3.56
C PHE A 187 -5.58 10.36 -3.68
N PHE A 188 -6.42 10.04 -2.69
CA PHE A 188 -7.25 8.82 -2.71
C PHE A 188 -8.63 8.98 -3.38
N THR A 189 -8.95 10.19 -3.81
CA THR A 189 -10.26 10.55 -4.39
C THR A 189 -10.29 10.47 -5.92
N GLY A 190 -9.12 10.32 -6.57
CA GLY A 190 -9.01 10.09 -8.01
C GLY A 190 -9.75 8.83 -8.43
N THR A 191 -10.99 9.00 -8.90
CA THR A 191 -11.85 7.92 -9.40
C THR A 191 -11.28 7.30 -10.67
N GLY A 192 -11.18 5.97 -10.65
CA GLY A 192 -11.37 5.04 -11.77
C GLY A 192 -10.93 5.49 -13.16
N PHE A 193 -9.89 4.83 -13.69
CA PHE A 193 -9.64 4.79 -15.13
C PHE A 193 -10.86 4.23 -15.87
N THR A 194 -11.80 5.09 -16.25
CA THR A 194 -12.66 4.80 -17.40
C THR A 194 -11.77 4.91 -18.63
N GLY A 195 -11.39 3.74 -19.16
CA GLY A 195 -10.62 3.63 -20.39
C GLY A 195 -11.24 4.50 -21.47
N THR A 196 -10.52 5.54 -21.87
CA THR A 196 -10.65 6.09 -23.21
C THR A 196 -9.46 5.57 -23.98
N SER A 197 -9.68 4.49 -24.73
CA SER A 197 -8.81 4.13 -25.84
C SER A 197 -8.73 5.36 -26.75
N LEU A 198 -7.58 6.02 -26.75
CA LEU A 198 -7.17 6.83 -27.89
C LEU A 198 -6.62 5.86 -28.95
N THR A 199 -7.54 5.23 -29.67
CA THR A 199 -7.28 4.79 -31.03
C THR A 199 -7.12 6.04 -31.91
N GLY A 200 -5.94 6.19 -32.50
CA GLY A 200 -5.73 6.92 -33.75
C GLY A 200 -5.10 8.30 -33.62
N ALA A 201 -3.86 8.43 -34.10
CA ALA A 201 -3.65 8.96 -35.46
C ALA A 201 -2.17 8.81 -35.87
N SER A 202 -1.99 8.17 -37.04
CA SER A 202 -0.87 8.21 -38.01
C SER A 202 0.55 7.95 -37.54
#